data_AF-A0A9D9U1V4-F1
#
_entry.id   AF-A0A9D9U1V4-F1
#
_cell.length_a   1.000
_cell.length_b   1.000
_cell.length_c   1.000
_cell.angle_alpha   90.00
_cell.angle_beta   90.00
_cell.angle_gamma   90.00
#
_symmetry.space_group_name_H-M   'P 1'
#
loop_
_entity.id
_entity.type
_entity.pdbx_description
1 polymer ?
#
loop_
_entity_poly.entity_id
_entity_poly.type
_entity_poly.pdbx_seq_one_letter_code
_entity_poly.pdbx_strand_id
1 'polypeptide(L)'
;MKKIEITTSCKRLLADVFTPVSIYLRLRDRFRDTILLESTDHHSSENSYSFICINAIGGMEIRSEETIEFKLPGRNPEKVSFNNKNEVPQLLWDFMQKFDSKQGDTKEEKFAQGLFGYTSYDAVQIFDTVSLVTRSSNLDAIPLMRYRLYQYVIAINHFKDELFICENKIAGIESDVAIIESLIRSKDVPVYPFAPKGEEMTNMTDEEYKKIVEKGIASCH
;
A
#
# COMPACT_ATOMS: atom_id res chain seq x y z
N MET A 1 0.55 -23.56 -14.79
CA MET A 1 -0.78 -22.97 -14.57
C MET A 1 -0.99 -21.84 -15.56
N LYS A 2 -2.23 -21.58 -16.00
CA LYS A 2 -2.55 -20.41 -16.82
C LYS A 2 -2.36 -19.14 -15.97
N LYS A 3 -1.59 -18.17 -16.46
CA LYS A 3 -1.38 -16.88 -15.78
C LYS A 3 -2.69 -16.07 -15.76
N ILE A 4 -2.83 -15.20 -14.77
CA ILE A 4 -3.93 -14.26 -14.65
C ILE A 4 -3.60 -13.05 -15.51
N GLU A 5 -4.33 -12.89 -16.61
CA GLU A 5 -4.17 -11.74 -17.50
C GLU A 5 -4.72 -10.48 -16.82
N ILE A 6 -3.91 -9.42 -16.81
CA ILE A 6 -4.30 -8.08 -16.38
C ILE A 6 -4.27 -7.16 -17.59
N THR A 7 -5.41 -6.55 -17.90
CA THR A 7 -5.48 -5.46 -18.89
C THR A 7 -5.85 -4.18 -18.18
N THR A 8 -5.03 -3.14 -18.33
CA THR A 8 -5.27 -1.87 -17.65
C THR A 8 -5.89 -0.88 -18.64
N SER A 9 -6.83 -0.07 -18.18
CA SER A 9 -7.32 1.08 -18.95
C SER A 9 -7.38 2.31 -18.06
N CYS A 10 -6.82 3.43 -18.53
CA CYS A 10 -6.86 4.70 -17.81
C CYS A 10 -7.78 5.71 -18.49
N LYS A 11 -8.63 6.36 -17.70
CA LYS A 11 -9.46 7.49 -18.13
C LYS A 11 -8.88 8.79 -17.56
N ARG A 12 -8.53 9.73 -18.43
CA ARG A 12 -8.02 11.05 -18.06
C ARG A 12 -9.17 12.02 -17.74
N LEU A 13 -8.99 12.83 -16.71
CA LEU A 13 -9.84 13.90 -16.22
C LEU A 13 -8.99 15.13 -15.86
N LEU A 14 -9.59 16.33 -15.89
CA LEU A 14 -8.95 17.55 -15.37
C LEU A 14 -9.01 17.56 -13.84
N ALA A 15 -7.91 17.95 -13.19
CA ALA A 15 -7.74 17.88 -11.74
C ALA A 15 -7.76 19.24 -11.03
N ASP A 16 -7.89 20.36 -11.76
CA ASP A 16 -7.70 21.74 -11.28
C ASP A 16 -8.54 22.11 -10.04
N VAL A 17 -9.66 21.41 -9.81
CA VAL A 17 -10.59 21.64 -8.70
C VAL A 17 -10.65 20.49 -7.69
N PHE A 18 -9.79 19.47 -7.83
CA PHE A 18 -9.80 18.28 -7.00
C PHE A 18 -8.49 18.11 -6.23
N THR A 19 -8.57 17.97 -4.91
CA THR A 19 -7.41 17.60 -4.09
C THR A 19 -7.40 16.09 -3.80
N PRO A 20 -6.23 15.42 -3.75
CA PRO A 20 -6.16 13.99 -3.44
C PRO A 20 -6.86 13.65 -2.12
N VAL A 21 -6.64 14.44 -1.07
CA VAL A 21 -7.30 14.26 0.23
C VAL A 21 -8.82 14.29 0.11
N SER A 22 -9.38 15.27 -0.60
CA SER A 22 -10.85 15.38 -0.75
C SER A 22 -11.43 14.18 -1.50
N ILE A 23 -10.73 13.68 -2.52
CA ILE A 23 -11.14 12.50 -3.28
C ILE A 23 -11.07 11.26 -2.37
N TYR A 24 -9.96 11.10 -1.65
CA TYR A 24 -9.73 9.97 -0.77
C TYR A 24 -10.80 9.86 0.31
N LEU A 25 -11.15 10.97 0.97
CA LEU A 25 -12.20 10.99 2.00
C LEU A 25 -13.55 10.51 1.46
N ARG A 26 -13.91 10.87 0.23
CA ARG A 26 -15.16 10.42 -0.42
C ARG A 26 -15.18 8.93 -0.75
N LEU A 27 -14.01 8.36 -1.06
CA LEU A 27 -13.88 6.97 -1.49
C LEU A 27 -13.69 6.00 -0.32
N ARG A 28 -12.93 6.40 0.70
CA ARG A 28 -12.58 5.55 1.86
C ARG A 28 -13.80 5.03 2.61
N ASP A 29 -14.89 5.80 2.66
CA ASP A 29 -16.11 5.36 3.37
C ASP A 29 -16.99 4.42 2.53
N ARG A 30 -16.73 4.32 1.22
CA ARG A 30 -17.48 3.48 0.27
C ARG A 30 -16.77 2.18 -0.06
N PHE A 31 -15.44 2.18 -0.04
CA PHE A 31 -14.63 1.04 -0.42
C PHE A 31 -13.75 0.58 0.74
N ARG A 32 -13.52 -0.73 0.83
CA ARG A 32 -12.58 -1.31 1.79
C ARG A 32 -11.16 -1.29 1.21
N ASP A 33 -10.19 -1.40 2.12
CA ASP A 33 -8.76 -1.42 1.79
C ASP A 33 -8.44 -0.29 0.81
N THR A 34 -8.59 0.96 1.23
CA THR A 34 -8.17 2.12 0.43
C THR A 34 -6.90 2.69 1.01
N ILE A 35 -6.00 3.17 0.15
CA ILE A 35 -4.80 3.88 0.57
C ILE A 35 -4.67 5.19 -0.20
N LEU A 36 -4.03 6.17 0.44
CA LEU A 36 -3.60 7.43 -0.15
C LEU A 36 -2.09 7.55 0.05
N LEU A 37 -1.37 7.77 -1.04
CA LEU A 37 0.06 8.02 -1.07
C LEU A 37 0.29 9.38 -1.72
N GLU A 38 0.72 10.37 -0.95
CA GLU A 38 1.01 11.71 -1.45
C GLU A 38 2.52 11.97 -1.46
N SER A 39 3.01 12.57 -2.54
CA SER A 39 4.34 13.14 -2.60
C SER A 39 4.26 14.62 -2.25
N THR A 40 5.15 15.08 -1.36
CA THR A 40 5.31 16.49 -1.00
C THR A 40 6.32 17.21 -1.88
N ASP A 41 7.04 16.50 -2.75
CA ASP A 41 8.02 17.08 -3.66
C ASP A 41 7.38 17.46 -5.00
N HIS A 42 7.04 18.75 -5.12
CA HIS A 42 6.46 19.34 -6.33
C HIS A 42 7.53 19.96 -7.26
N HIS A 43 8.82 19.86 -6.93
CA HIS A 43 9.88 20.56 -7.67
C HIS A 43 10.35 19.81 -8.91
N SER A 44 10.02 18.52 -9.06
CA SER A 44 10.35 17.73 -10.24
C SER A 44 9.13 17.02 -10.81
N SER A 45 9.04 16.99 -12.15
CA SER A 45 7.94 16.34 -12.87
C SER A 45 7.87 14.82 -12.65
N GLU A 46 8.94 14.21 -12.15
CA GLU A 46 8.97 12.78 -11.83
C GLU A 46 8.37 12.46 -10.45
N ASN A 47 8.41 13.40 -9.50
CA ASN A 47 7.91 13.21 -8.13
C ASN A 47 6.55 13.86 -7.86
N SER A 48 5.90 14.46 -8.86
CA SER A 48 4.66 15.24 -8.70
C SER A 48 3.38 14.39 -8.74
N TYR A 49 3.41 13.15 -8.24
CA TYR A 49 2.24 12.26 -8.24
C TYR A 49 1.67 12.02 -6.84
N SER A 50 0.36 11.86 -6.80
CA SER A 50 -0.33 11.23 -5.68
C SER A 50 -1.18 10.07 -6.18
N PHE A 51 -1.29 9.04 -5.36
CA PHE A 51 -1.99 7.80 -5.69
C PHE A 51 -3.09 7.52 -4.67
N ILE A 52 -4.29 7.23 -5.17
CA ILE A 52 -5.37 6.66 -4.37
C ILE A 52 -5.65 5.28 -4.92
N CYS A 53 -5.45 4.24 -4.12
CA CYS A 53 -5.74 2.87 -4.53
C CYS A 53 -7.01 2.38 -3.84
N ILE A 54 -7.85 1.68 -4.60
CA ILE A 54 -9.20 1.32 -4.20
C ILE A 54 -9.47 -0.12 -4.58
N ASN A 55 -10.10 -0.86 -3.67
CA ASN A 55 -10.52 -2.24 -3.84
C ASN A 55 -9.33 -3.20 -4.09
N ALA A 56 -8.75 -3.70 -3.00
CA ALA A 56 -7.67 -4.70 -3.07
C ALA A 56 -8.20 -6.05 -3.60
N ILE A 57 -7.80 -6.41 -4.82
CA ILE A 57 -8.24 -7.65 -5.48
C ILE A 57 -7.25 -8.81 -5.32
N GLY A 58 -5.99 -8.51 -5.04
CA GLY A 58 -4.96 -9.51 -4.78
C GLY A 58 -3.85 -8.99 -3.90
N GLY A 59 -2.88 -9.83 -3.58
CA GLY A 59 -1.67 -9.41 -2.87
C GLY A 59 -1.03 -10.49 -2.02
N MET A 60 -0.04 -10.05 -1.26
CA MET A 60 0.80 -10.84 -0.36
C MET A 60 0.82 -10.17 1.02
N GLU A 61 0.73 -10.98 2.07
CA GLU A 61 0.74 -10.51 3.45
C GLU A 61 1.53 -11.47 4.33
N ILE A 62 2.45 -10.95 5.15
CA ILE A 62 3.21 -11.71 6.14
C ILE A 62 2.87 -11.15 7.51
N ARG A 63 2.26 -11.98 8.37
CA ARG A 63 1.90 -11.60 9.74
C ARG A 63 2.83 -12.18 10.79
N SER A 64 3.37 -13.36 10.52
CA SER A 64 4.27 -14.07 11.41
C SER A 64 5.48 -14.55 10.62
N GLU A 65 6.53 -14.95 11.34
CA GLU A 65 7.77 -15.46 10.76
C GLU A 65 7.65 -16.89 10.18
N GLU A 66 6.43 -17.44 10.09
CA GLU A 66 6.18 -18.84 9.71
C GLU A 66 5.25 -18.99 8.50
N THR A 67 4.44 -17.97 8.20
CA THR A 67 3.39 -18.08 7.17
C THR A 67 3.27 -16.83 6.32
N ILE A 68 3.03 -17.04 5.02
CA ILE A 68 2.67 -16.00 4.05
C ILE A 68 1.25 -16.26 3.58
N GLU A 69 0.43 -15.23 3.54
CA GLU A 69 -0.89 -15.27 2.91
C GLU A 69 -0.80 -14.66 1.51
N PHE A 70 -1.29 -15.39 0.51
CA PHE A 70 -1.45 -14.93 -0.86
C PHE A 70 -2.93 -14.86 -1.23
N LYS A 71 -3.35 -13.72 -1.78
CA LYS A 71 -4.70 -13.53 -2.32
C LYS A 71 -4.60 -13.34 -3.83
N LEU A 72 -5.29 -14.20 -4.59
CA LEU A 72 -5.48 -14.02 -6.02
C LEU A 72 -6.84 -13.36 -6.29
N PRO A 73 -6.95 -12.55 -7.36
CA PRO A 73 -8.22 -11.98 -7.83
C PRO A 73 -9.34 -13.02 -7.93
N GLY A 74 -10.49 -12.71 -7.33
CA GLY A 74 -11.68 -13.58 -7.33
C GLY A 74 -11.56 -14.88 -6.52
N ARG A 75 -10.48 -15.05 -5.72
CA ARG A 75 -10.26 -16.24 -4.90
C ARG A 75 -10.14 -15.90 -3.42
N ASN A 76 -10.39 -16.90 -2.58
CA ASN A 76 -10.10 -16.81 -1.16
C ASN A 76 -8.58 -16.75 -0.92
N PRO A 77 -8.12 -16.06 0.13
CA PRO A 77 -6.71 -16.08 0.50
C PRO A 77 -6.24 -17.51 0.84
N GLU A 78 -5.02 -17.83 0.42
CA GLU A 78 -4.35 -19.10 0.69
C GLU A 78 -3.11 -18.83 1.54
N LYS A 79 -2.91 -19.65 2.58
CA LYS A 79 -1.72 -19.56 3.45
C LYS A 79 -0.69 -20.61 3.04
N VAL A 80 0.56 -20.19 2.98
CA VAL A 80 1.72 -21.02 2.70
C VAL A 80 2.65 -20.93 3.90
N SER A 81 2.92 -22.07 4.53
CA SER A 81 3.95 -22.19 5.56
C SER A 81 5.31 -22.35 4.90
N PHE A 82 6.35 -21.78 5.51
CA PHE A 82 7.74 -21.96 5.09
C PHE A 82 8.60 -22.36 6.28
N ASN A 83 9.57 -23.24 6.05
CA ASN A 83 10.45 -23.75 7.10
C ASN A 83 11.78 -22.96 7.14
N ASN A 84 12.14 -22.33 6.02
CA ASN A 84 13.37 -21.55 5.90
C ASN A 84 13.03 -20.16 5.36
N LYS A 85 13.45 -19.13 6.09
CA LYS A 85 13.24 -17.71 5.75
C LYS A 85 13.85 -17.34 4.39
N ASN A 86 14.91 -18.03 3.95
CA ASN A 86 15.53 -17.82 2.63
C ASN A 86 14.60 -18.18 1.46
N GLU A 87 13.51 -18.90 1.70
CA GLU A 87 12.50 -19.24 0.68
C GLU A 87 11.56 -18.06 0.41
N VAL A 88 11.40 -17.12 1.35
CA VAL A 88 10.42 -16.03 1.27
C VAL A 88 10.60 -15.20 -0.01
N PRO A 89 11.79 -14.69 -0.39
CA PRO A 89 11.95 -13.92 -1.63
C PRO A 89 11.48 -14.68 -2.87
N GLN A 90 11.75 -15.98 -2.95
CA GLN A 90 11.31 -16.81 -4.07
C GLN A 90 9.79 -17.00 -4.07
N LEU A 91 9.16 -17.22 -2.91
CA LEU A 91 7.70 -17.31 -2.78
C LEU A 91 7.00 -16.02 -3.25
N LEU A 92 7.53 -14.86 -2.87
CA LEU A 92 7.02 -13.56 -3.31
C LEU A 92 7.19 -13.37 -4.82
N TRP A 93 8.36 -13.75 -5.37
CA TRP A 93 8.62 -13.73 -6.80
C TRP A 93 7.65 -14.62 -7.57
N ASP A 94 7.49 -15.88 -7.13
CA ASP A 94 6.60 -16.86 -7.76
C ASP A 94 5.15 -16.39 -7.75
N PHE A 95 4.72 -15.70 -6.67
CA PHE A 95 3.41 -15.05 -6.64
C PHE A 95 3.28 -14.00 -7.74
N MET A 96 4.27 -13.11 -7.92
CA MET A 96 4.25 -12.10 -8.98
C MET A 96 4.23 -12.75 -10.38
N GLN A 97 4.90 -13.88 -10.57
CA GLN A 97 4.91 -14.63 -11.83
C GLN A 97 3.56 -15.27 -12.20
N LYS A 98 2.58 -15.30 -11.30
CA LYS A 98 1.21 -15.76 -11.59
C LYS A 98 0.41 -14.77 -12.45
N PHE A 99 0.88 -13.53 -12.58
CA PHE A 99 0.22 -12.49 -13.36
C PHE A 99 0.89 -12.31 -14.73
N ASP A 100 0.08 -11.97 -15.72
CA ASP A 100 0.52 -11.58 -17.06
C ASP A 100 -0.09 -10.20 -17.38
N SER A 101 0.66 -9.15 -17.01
CA SER A 101 0.23 -7.77 -17.23
C SER A 101 0.54 -7.37 -18.67
N LYS A 102 -0.50 -7.05 -19.44
CA LYS A 102 -0.29 -6.47 -20.76
C LYS A 102 0.45 -5.15 -20.61
N GLN A 103 1.46 -4.96 -21.44
CA GLN A 103 2.33 -3.78 -21.39
C GLN A 103 1.47 -2.51 -21.46
N GLY A 104 1.54 -1.68 -20.42
CA GLY A 104 0.93 -0.35 -20.43
C GLY A 104 1.71 0.57 -21.37
N ASP A 105 0.99 1.30 -22.22
CA ASP A 105 1.53 2.26 -23.16
C ASP A 105 1.91 3.57 -22.44
N THR A 106 1.26 3.87 -21.31
CA THR A 106 1.48 5.10 -20.53
C THR A 106 2.17 4.84 -19.18
N LYS A 107 2.63 5.91 -18.51
CA LYS A 107 3.21 5.81 -17.16
C LYS A 107 2.12 5.42 -16.14
N GLU A 108 0.92 5.96 -16.32
CA GLU A 108 -0.21 5.81 -15.42
C GLU A 108 -0.75 4.38 -15.43
N GLU A 109 -0.77 3.73 -16.60
CA GLU A 109 -1.09 2.31 -16.71
C GLU A 109 -0.07 1.44 -15.97
N LYS A 110 1.22 1.76 -16.08
CA LYS A 110 2.29 1.05 -15.35
C LYS A 110 2.18 1.24 -13.85
N PHE A 111 1.82 2.44 -13.37
CA PHE A 111 1.55 2.68 -11.96
C PHE A 111 0.42 1.78 -11.46
N ALA A 112 -0.68 1.69 -12.20
CA ALA A 112 -1.84 0.90 -11.79
C ALA A 112 -1.52 -0.60 -11.67
N GLN A 113 -0.62 -1.13 -12.48
CA GLN A 113 -0.21 -2.54 -12.45
C GLN A 113 0.75 -2.89 -11.29
N GLY A 114 1.10 -1.91 -10.45
CA GLY A 114 1.97 -2.10 -9.30
C GLY A 114 1.29 -2.77 -8.10
N LEU A 115 2.13 -3.28 -7.19
CA LEU A 115 1.73 -3.67 -5.85
C LEU A 115 2.01 -2.51 -4.89
N PHE A 116 1.02 -2.14 -4.09
CA PHE A 116 1.13 -1.03 -3.14
C PHE A 116 0.96 -1.54 -1.72
N GLY A 117 1.77 -1.03 -0.80
CA GLY A 117 1.90 -1.64 0.50
C GLY A 117 3.03 -1.09 1.34
N TYR A 118 3.40 -1.87 2.35
CA TYR A 118 4.49 -1.57 3.26
C TYR A 118 5.22 -2.83 3.71
N THR A 119 6.46 -2.60 4.15
CA THR A 119 7.27 -3.53 4.93
C THR A 119 7.62 -2.82 6.24
N SER A 120 7.24 -3.41 7.37
CA SER A 120 7.56 -2.89 8.70
C SER A 120 9.04 -3.13 9.04
N TYR A 121 9.53 -2.43 10.06
CA TYR A 121 10.89 -2.62 10.58
C TYR A 121 11.13 -4.07 11.02
N ASP A 122 10.16 -4.69 11.72
CA ASP A 122 10.30 -6.02 12.29
C ASP A 122 10.39 -7.13 11.23
N ALA A 123 9.95 -6.85 9.99
CA ALA A 123 10.08 -7.77 8.86
C ALA A 123 11.55 -8.04 8.48
N VAL A 124 12.52 -7.23 8.94
CA VAL A 124 13.95 -7.47 8.70
C VAL A 124 14.38 -8.86 9.15
N GLN A 125 13.76 -9.41 10.19
CA GLN A 125 14.05 -10.75 10.71
C GLN A 125 13.70 -11.87 9.73
N ILE A 126 12.93 -11.59 8.68
CA ILE A 126 12.61 -12.56 7.60
C ILE A 126 13.66 -12.51 6.49
N PHE A 127 14.28 -11.35 6.26
CA PHE A 127 15.19 -11.12 5.14
C PHE A 127 16.66 -11.05 5.57
N ASP A 128 16.92 -11.08 6.88
CA ASP A 128 18.24 -11.03 7.48
C ASP A 128 18.33 -11.99 8.68
N THR A 129 19.54 -12.19 9.18
CA THR A 129 19.92 -13.01 10.33
C THR A 129 19.67 -12.34 11.68
N VAL A 130 19.25 -11.07 11.68
CA VAL A 130 18.97 -10.29 12.89
C VAL A 130 17.76 -10.89 13.64
N SER A 131 17.88 -10.98 14.96
CA SER A 131 16.78 -11.36 15.86
C SER A 131 16.47 -10.20 16.80
N LEU A 132 15.21 -9.77 16.84
CA LEU A 132 14.75 -8.64 17.64
C LEU A 132 14.05 -9.15 18.91
N VAL A 133 14.24 -8.42 20.01
CA VAL A 133 13.51 -8.71 21.25
C VAL A 133 12.10 -8.15 21.13
N THR A 134 11.11 -9.04 21.02
CA THR A 134 9.69 -8.65 20.88
C THR A 134 9.21 -7.89 22.12
N ARG A 135 8.94 -6.59 21.98
CA ARG A 135 8.34 -5.78 23.05
C ARG A 135 6.82 -6.06 23.08
N SER A 136 6.40 -6.99 23.94
CA SER A 136 5.01 -7.26 24.40
C SER A 136 3.83 -7.25 23.40
N SER A 137 3.35 -8.46 23.09
CA SER A 137 1.97 -8.99 22.97
C SER A 137 0.81 -8.27 22.24
N ASN A 138 0.96 -7.10 21.62
CA ASN A 138 -0.11 -6.51 20.77
C ASN A 138 0.33 -6.22 19.32
N LEU A 139 1.54 -6.65 18.95
CA LEU A 139 2.06 -6.52 17.58
C LEU A 139 1.34 -7.45 16.58
N ASP A 140 0.66 -8.50 17.04
CA ASP A 140 -0.08 -9.43 16.18
C ASP A 140 -1.19 -8.77 15.34
N ALA A 141 -1.61 -7.56 15.70
CA ALA A 141 -2.63 -6.83 14.96
C ALA A 141 -2.13 -6.35 13.58
N ILE A 142 -0.85 -5.96 13.48
CA ILE A 142 -0.28 -5.31 12.28
C ILE A 142 0.62 -6.29 11.54
N PRO A 143 0.34 -6.59 10.26
CA PRO A 143 1.25 -7.40 9.44
C PRO A 143 2.68 -6.87 9.41
N LEU A 144 3.67 -7.78 9.39
CA LEU A 144 5.07 -7.45 9.15
C LEU A 144 5.28 -6.87 7.74
N MET A 145 4.56 -7.41 6.75
CA MET A 145 4.61 -6.98 5.37
C MET A 145 3.21 -7.11 4.75
N ARG A 146 2.77 -6.12 3.97
CA ARG A 146 1.47 -6.18 3.26
C ARG A 146 1.57 -5.42 1.96
N TYR A 147 1.41 -6.11 0.84
CA TYR A 147 1.34 -5.52 -0.50
C TYR A 147 0.11 -6.01 -1.24
N ARG A 148 -0.63 -5.09 -1.86
CA ARG A 148 -1.91 -5.37 -2.52
C ARG A 148 -1.89 -4.90 -3.97
N LEU A 149 -2.50 -5.71 -4.84
CA LEU A 149 -2.90 -5.33 -6.18
C LEU A 149 -4.30 -4.74 -6.09
N TYR A 150 -4.47 -3.51 -6.57
CA TYR A 150 -5.73 -2.80 -6.52
C TYR A 150 -6.45 -2.87 -7.86
N GLN A 151 -7.78 -2.95 -7.82
CA GLN A 151 -8.57 -2.86 -9.05
C GLN A 151 -8.51 -1.46 -9.64
N TYR A 152 -8.52 -0.44 -8.79
CA TYR A 152 -8.46 0.95 -9.24
C TYR A 152 -7.28 1.67 -8.61
N VAL A 153 -6.54 2.40 -9.43
CA VAL A 153 -5.50 3.33 -9.02
C VAL A 153 -5.80 4.67 -9.65
N ILE A 154 -6.08 5.67 -8.82
CA ILE A 154 -6.23 7.05 -9.25
C ILE A 154 -4.84 7.68 -9.15
N ALA A 155 -4.24 8.04 -10.27
CA ALA A 155 -2.98 8.77 -10.33
C ALA A 155 -3.27 10.26 -10.59
N ILE A 156 -2.79 11.12 -9.71
CA ILE A 156 -2.99 12.58 -9.78
C ILE A 156 -1.64 13.21 -10.06
N ASN A 157 -1.51 13.86 -11.21
CA ASN A 157 -0.32 14.60 -11.62
C ASN A 157 -0.51 16.08 -11.23
N HIS A 158 0.14 16.49 -10.16
CA HIS A 158 0.10 17.86 -9.64
C HIS A 158 0.83 18.88 -10.50
N PHE A 159 1.71 18.44 -11.40
CA PHE A 159 2.44 19.35 -12.29
C PHE A 159 1.62 19.74 -13.51
N LYS A 160 0.72 18.86 -13.96
CA LYS A 160 -0.11 19.05 -15.16
C LYS A 160 -1.58 19.29 -14.86
N ASP A 161 -1.97 19.26 -13.58
CA ASP A 161 -3.36 19.27 -13.14
C ASP A 161 -4.20 18.19 -13.84
N GLU A 162 -3.64 16.99 -13.98
CA GLU A 162 -4.29 15.84 -14.62
C GLU A 162 -4.59 14.74 -13.59
N LEU A 163 -5.76 14.14 -13.71
CA LEU A 163 -6.16 12.98 -12.92
C LEU A 163 -6.45 11.80 -13.85
N PHE A 164 -5.95 10.63 -13.51
CA PHE A 164 -6.15 9.40 -14.27
C PHE A 164 -6.82 8.37 -13.38
N ILE A 165 -8.01 7.91 -13.77
CA ILE A 165 -8.67 6.77 -13.16
C ILE A 165 -8.23 5.53 -13.94
N CYS A 166 -7.31 4.76 -13.38
CA CYS A 166 -6.82 3.54 -13.98
C CYS A 166 -7.50 2.32 -13.36
N GLU A 167 -8.02 1.44 -14.21
CA GLU A 167 -8.67 0.20 -13.82
C GLU A 167 -7.87 -1.00 -14.34
N ASN A 168 -7.52 -1.91 -13.44
CA ASN A 168 -7.00 -3.24 -13.75
C ASN A 168 -8.17 -4.20 -13.99
N LYS A 169 -8.43 -4.53 -15.25
CA LYS A 169 -9.48 -5.47 -15.67
C LYS A 169 -8.96 -6.89 -15.63
N ILE A 170 -9.67 -7.73 -14.87
CA ILE A 170 -9.39 -9.16 -14.70
C ILE A 170 -10.70 -9.92 -14.91
N ALA A 171 -10.63 -11.04 -15.62
CA ALA A 171 -11.81 -11.86 -15.88
C ALA A 171 -12.51 -12.29 -14.57
N GLY A 172 -13.83 -12.09 -14.50
CA GLY A 172 -14.65 -12.44 -13.34
C GLY A 172 -14.72 -11.37 -12.25
N ILE A 173 -14.13 -10.19 -12.45
CA ILE A 173 -14.28 -9.04 -11.56
C ILE A 173 -15.06 -7.94 -12.28
N GLU A 174 -16.16 -7.49 -11.66
CA GLU A 174 -17.02 -6.45 -12.21
C GLU A 174 -16.42 -5.05 -12.06
N SER A 175 -16.80 -4.14 -12.96
CA SER A 175 -16.31 -2.77 -13.00
C SER A 175 -17.28 -1.81 -12.31
N ASP A 176 -16.74 -1.01 -11.40
CA ASP A 176 -17.37 0.08 -10.65
C ASP A 176 -16.80 1.45 -11.05
N VAL A 177 -16.08 1.53 -12.18
CA VAL A 177 -15.39 2.76 -12.62
C VAL A 177 -16.35 3.95 -12.75
N ALA A 178 -17.60 3.71 -13.15
CA ALA A 178 -18.63 4.74 -13.26
C ALA A 178 -19.03 5.30 -11.88
N ILE A 179 -19.09 4.45 -10.86
CA ILE A 179 -19.38 4.86 -9.48
C ILE A 179 -18.22 5.69 -8.94
N ILE A 180 -16.97 5.25 -9.17
CA ILE A 180 -15.77 5.96 -8.74
C ILE A 180 -15.71 7.35 -9.38
N GLU A 181 -15.94 7.46 -10.70
CA GLU A 181 -15.99 8.75 -11.38
C GLU A 181 -17.08 9.67 -10.81
N SER A 182 -18.27 9.13 -10.52
CA SER A 182 -19.35 9.90 -9.91
C SER A 182 -18.96 10.45 -8.54
N LEU A 183 -18.31 9.63 -7.69
CA LEU A 183 -17.82 10.04 -6.37
C LEU A 183 -16.73 11.12 -6.47
N ILE A 184 -15.80 11.00 -7.43
CA ILE A 184 -14.76 12.00 -7.68
C ILE A 184 -15.37 13.33 -8.13
N ARG A 185 -16.46 13.33 -8.90
CA ARG A 185 -17.12 14.55 -9.36
C ARG A 185 -18.05 15.19 -8.33
N SER A 186 -18.41 14.47 -7.26
CA SER A 186 -19.22 15.01 -6.19
C SER A 186 -18.55 16.23 -5.54
N LYS A 187 -19.33 17.23 -5.16
CA LYS A 187 -18.84 18.46 -4.51
C LYS A 187 -18.91 18.41 -2.98
N ASP A 188 -19.42 17.32 -2.42
CA ASP A 188 -19.48 17.13 -0.98
C ASP A 188 -18.09 16.79 -0.42
N VAL A 189 -17.68 17.48 0.63
CA VAL A 189 -16.39 17.24 1.32
C VAL A 189 -16.70 16.78 2.73
N PRO A 190 -16.58 15.47 3.02
CA PRO A 190 -16.77 14.96 4.37
C PRO A 190 -15.82 15.63 5.36
N VAL A 191 -16.34 16.13 6.47
CA VAL A 191 -15.54 16.76 7.54
C VAL A 191 -15.43 15.81 8.72
N TYR A 192 -14.19 15.52 9.12
CA TYR A 192 -13.88 14.65 10.26
C TYR A 192 -13.11 15.45 11.32
N PRO A 193 -13.78 16.01 12.35
CA PRO A 193 -13.07 16.74 13.39
C PRO A 193 -12.17 15.80 14.18
N PHE A 194 -10.93 16.23 14.40
CA PHE A 194 -9.98 15.55 15.26
C PHE A 194 -9.77 16.36 16.54
N ALA A 195 -9.82 15.69 17.69
CA ALA A 195 -9.43 16.25 18.96
C ALA A 195 -8.59 15.21 19.73
N PRO A 196 -7.44 15.60 20.31
CA PRO A 196 -6.64 14.69 21.09
C PRO A 196 -7.39 14.27 22.36
N LYS A 197 -7.19 13.02 22.79
CA LYS A 197 -7.71 12.50 24.05
C LYS A 197 -6.54 12.07 24.94
N GLY A 198 -6.36 12.79 26.04
CA GLY A 198 -5.23 12.61 26.94
C GLY A 198 -4.03 13.46 26.54
N GLU A 199 -2.94 13.30 27.29
CA GLU A 199 -1.68 14.00 27.07
C GLU A 199 -0.68 13.10 26.33
N GLU A 200 0.32 13.72 25.72
CA GLU A 200 1.44 13.01 25.14
C GLU A 200 2.21 12.26 26.24
N MET A 201 2.55 11.00 25.97
CA MET A 201 3.31 10.15 26.90
C MET A 201 4.54 9.58 26.21
N THR A 202 5.63 9.47 26.97
CA THR A 202 6.85 8.79 26.54
C THR A 202 6.88 7.36 27.09
N ASN A 203 7.48 6.44 26.34
CA ASN A 203 7.74 5.07 26.79
C ASN A 203 9.08 4.93 27.55
N MET A 204 9.77 6.03 27.79
CA MET A 204 11.12 6.05 28.37
C MET A 204 11.42 7.38 29.05
N THR A 205 12.13 7.34 30.17
CA THR A 205 12.62 8.52 30.88
C THR A 205 13.89 9.10 30.24
N ASP A 206 14.17 10.38 30.46
CA ASP A 206 15.38 11.04 29.97
C ASP A 206 16.67 10.32 30.43
N GLU A 207 16.69 9.82 31.67
CA GLU A 207 17.83 9.12 32.23
C GLU A 207 18.04 7.72 31.60
N GLU A 208 16.95 7.03 31.26
CA GLU A 208 17.05 5.78 30.48
C GLU A 208 17.55 6.03 29.07
N TYR A 209 17.08 7.11 28.42
CA TYR A 209 17.52 7.47 27.07
C TYR A 209 19.00 7.83 27.05
N LYS A 210 19.48 8.65 27.99
CA LYS A 210 20.91 8.99 28.12
C LYS A 210 21.79 7.75 28.25
N LYS A 211 21.37 6.77 29.06
CA LYS A 211 22.09 5.49 29.20
C LYS A 211 22.16 4.69 27.90
N ILE A 212 21.11 4.74 27.05
CA ILE A 212 21.14 4.10 25.73
C ILE A 212 22.13 4.82 24.82
N VAL A 213 22.16 6.16 24.84
CA VAL A 213 23.12 6.96 24.06
C VAL A 213 24.55 6.66 24.48
N GLU A 214 24.85 6.63 25.78
CA GLU A 214 26.18 6.28 26.31
C GLU A 214 26.65 4.90 25.85
N LYS A 215 25.75 3.89 25.87
CA LYS A 215 26.05 2.54 25.33
C LYS A 215 26.33 2.55 23.83
N GLY A 216 25.58 3.37 23.08
CA GLY A 216 25.80 3.57 21.65
C GLY A 216 27.19 4.14 21.37
N ILE A 217 27.59 5.18 22.08
CA ILE A 217 28.93 5.79 21.98
C ILE A 217 30.01 4.78 22.31
N ALA A 218 29.85 4.00 23.39
CA ALA A 218 30.82 2.99 23.78
C ALA A 218 31.00 1.88 22.74
N SER A 219 30.00 1.64 21.88
CA SER A 219 30.06 0.63 20.80
C SER A 219 30.73 1.15 19.52
N CYS A 220 31.04 2.44 19.45
CA CYS A 220 31.78 3.06 18.35
C CYS A 220 33.32 3.02 18.54
N HIS A 221 33.79 2.51 19.67
CA HIS A 221 35.21 2.41 20.06
C HIS A 221 35.58 0.96 20.39
#